data_AF-A0A843EUU8-F1
#
_entry.id   AF-A0A843EUU8-F1
#
_cell.length_a   1.000
_cell.length_b   1.000
_cell.length_c   1.000
_cell.angle_alpha   90.00
_cell.angle_beta   90.00
_cell.angle_gamma   90.00
#
_symmetry.space_group_name_H-M   'P 1'
#
loop_
_entity.id
_entity.type
_entity.pdbx_description
1 polymer ?
#
loop_
_entity_poly.entity_id
_entity_poly.type
_entity_poly.pdbx_seq_one_letter_code
_entity_poly.pdbx_strand_id
1 'polypeptide(L)'
;MKGYDTMLNKTIRVSEEVHELLSGLARKNDSFNDVIKRLIEDNEEFTDEQAQFYNQEIERIDNGIYENVHEISLSELEARVSKLEKEIKNGL
;
A
#
# COMPACT_ATOMS: atom_id res chain seq x y z
N MET A 1 -18.87 27.45 8.22
CA MET A 1 -19.29 26.09 8.65
C MET A 1 -19.82 25.36 7.43
N LYS A 2 -19.36 24.20 6.97
CA LYS A 2 -18.25 23.32 7.35
C LYS A 2 -17.54 22.99 6.02
N GLY A 3 -16.21 23.04 5.99
CA GLY A 3 -15.47 22.42 4.89
C GLY A 3 -15.77 20.94 4.96
N TYR A 4 -16.37 20.38 3.90
CA TYR A 4 -16.36 18.94 3.73
C TYR A 4 -14.93 18.58 3.43
N ASP A 5 -14.21 18.16 4.47
CA ASP A 5 -12.99 17.38 4.30
C ASP A 5 -13.46 16.06 3.69
N THR A 6 -13.55 16.02 2.36
CA THR A 6 -13.71 14.77 1.63
C THR A 6 -12.53 13.92 2.03
N MET A 7 -12.74 12.93 2.90
CA MET A 7 -11.76 11.85 3.12
C MET A 7 -11.32 11.40 1.73
N LEU A 8 -10.07 11.71 1.39
CA LEU A 8 -9.43 11.34 0.15
C LEU A 8 -9.37 9.82 0.13
N ASN A 9 -10.41 9.18 -0.40
CA ASN A 9 -10.43 7.73 -0.57
C ASN A 9 -9.32 7.37 -1.55
N LYS A 10 -8.20 6.90 -1.01
CA LYS A 10 -7.10 6.34 -1.79
C LYS A 10 -7.54 4.97 -2.31
N THR A 11 -7.26 4.72 -3.58
CA THR A 11 -7.54 3.43 -4.19
C THR A 11 -6.26 2.62 -4.24
N ILE A 12 -6.28 1.40 -3.72
CA ILE A 12 -5.21 0.43 -3.86
C ILE A 12 -5.65 -0.66 -4.85
N ARG A 13 -4.72 -1.14 -5.67
CA ARG A 13 -4.91 -2.34 -6.48
C ARG A 13 -4.18 -3.49 -5.83
N VAL A 14 -4.85 -4.62 -5.70
CA VAL A 14 -4.30 -5.86 -5.14
C VAL A 14 -4.48 -6.98 -6.15
N SER A 15 -3.68 -8.06 -6.03
CA SER A 15 -3.92 -9.28 -6.82
C SER A 15 -5.22 -9.95 -6.37
N GLU A 16 -5.78 -10.79 -7.24
CA GLU A 16 -6.98 -11.58 -6.93
C GLU A 16 -6.78 -12.46 -5.69
N GLU A 17 -5.61 -13.11 -5.58
CA GLU A 17 -5.24 -13.93 -4.42
C GLU A 17 -5.27 -13.12 -3.11
N VAL A 18 -4.69 -11.91 -3.11
CA VAL A 18 -4.71 -11.03 -1.93
C VAL A 18 -6.13 -10.55 -1.63
N HIS A 19 -6.94 -10.27 -2.65
CA HIS A 19 -8.35 -9.91 -2.48
C HIS A 19 -9.15 -11.05 -1.83
N GLU A 20 -8.95 -12.30 -2.25
CA GLU A 20 -9.61 -13.47 -1.66
C GLU A 20 -9.21 -13.67 -0.20
N LEU A 21 -7.91 -13.54 0.12
CA LEU A 21 -7.41 -13.60 1.50
C LEU A 21 -8.04 -12.52 2.38
N LEU A 22 -8.06 -11.26 1.93
CA LEU A 22 -8.69 -10.16 2.65
C LEU A 22 -10.19 -10.38 2.85
N SER A 23 -10.87 -10.92 1.83
CA SER A 23 -12.30 -11.26 1.90
C SER A 23 -12.57 -12.35 2.95
N GLY A 24 -11.68 -13.34 3.07
CA GLY A 24 -11.77 -14.41 4.07
C GLY A 24 -11.59 -13.92 5.51
N LEU A 25 -10.91 -12.79 5.70
CA LEU A 25 -10.70 -12.16 7.01
C LEU A 25 -11.86 -11.23 7.42
N ALA A 26 -12.74 -10.87 6.49
CA ALA A 26 -13.85 -9.95 6.75
C ALA A 26 -14.93 -10.59 7.63
N ARG A 27 -15.42 -9.87 8.64
CA ARG A 27 -16.67 -10.23 9.34
C ARG A 27 -17.86 -9.79 8.49
N LYS A 28 -19.05 -10.31 8.80
CA LYS A 28 -20.29 -10.10 8.04
C LYS A 28 -20.65 -8.64 7.73
N ASN A 29 -20.19 -7.70 8.56
CA ASN A 29 -20.45 -6.27 8.40
C ASN A 29 -19.18 -5.43 8.19
N ASP A 30 -18.01 -6.06 8.01
CA ASP A 30 -16.77 -5.33 7.79
C ASP A 30 -16.70 -4.86 6.33
N SER A 31 -16.34 -3.59 6.12
CA SER A 31 -15.86 -3.15 4.82
C SER A 31 -14.40 -3.56 4.63
N PHE A 32 -13.91 -3.55 3.38
CA PHE A 32 -12.48 -3.76 3.11
C PHE A 32 -11.58 -2.79 3.88
N ASN A 33 -12.02 -1.54 4.08
CA ASN A 33 -11.29 -0.56 4.87
C ASN A 33 -11.19 -0.98 6.34
N ASP A 34 -12.24 -1.58 6.90
CA ASP A 34 -12.23 -2.06 8.29
C ASP A 34 -11.28 -3.26 8.45
N VAL A 35 -11.24 -4.16 7.46
CA VAL A 35 -10.31 -5.29 7.44
C VAL A 35 -8.87 -4.80 7.37
N ILE A 36 -8.56 -3.89 6.43
CA ILE A 36 -7.22 -3.34 6.27
C ILE A 36 -6.78 -2.59 7.54
N LYS A 37 -7.67 -1.74 8.09
CA LYS A 37 -7.38 -0.99 9.31
C LYS A 37 -7.06 -1.92 10.48
N ARG A 38 -7.89 -2.95 10.69
CA ARG A 38 -7.64 -3.95 11.72
C ARG A 38 -6.31 -4.66 11.50
N LEU A 39 -5.96 -5.03 10.26
CA LEU A 39 -4.68 -5.69 9.98
C LEU A 39 -3.46 -4.78 10.22
N ILE A 40 -3.62 -3.47 10.05
CA ILE A 40 -2.58 -2.49 10.40
C ILE A 40 -2.47 -2.38 11.93
N GLU A 41 -3.59 -2.34 12.63
CA GLU A 41 -3.65 -2.22 14.10
C GLU A 41 -3.22 -3.52 14.83
N ASP A 42 -3.47 -4.68 14.23
CA ASP A 42 -3.15 -6.01 14.78
C ASP A 42 -1.70 -6.43 14.47
N ASN A 43 -1.01 -5.77 13.52
CA ASN A 43 0.41 -6.06 13.25
C ASN A 43 1.31 -5.44 14.33
N GLU A 44 2.31 -6.22 14.73
CA GLU A 44 3.22 -6.01 15.87
C GLU A 44 3.74 -4.58 16.06
N GLU A 45 4.00 -4.24 17.33
CA GLU A 45 4.69 -3.03 17.77
C GLU A 45 5.99 -2.85 16.98
N PHE A 46 5.99 -1.90 16.04
CA PHE A 46 7.21 -1.41 15.44
C PHE A 46 8.19 -1.02 16.56
N THR A 47 9.48 -1.31 16.39
CA THR A 47 10.48 -0.73 17.29
C THR A 47 10.40 0.80 17.24
N ASP A 48 10.84 1.50 18.29
CA ASP A 48 10.82 2.98 18.32
C ASP A 48 11.47 3.58 17.06
N GLU A 49 12.56 2.96 16.58
CA GLU A 49 13.25 3.36 15.35
C GLU A 49 12.41 3.15 14.09
N GLN A 50 11.73 1.99 13.97
CA GLN A 50 10.84 1.71 12.84
C GLN A 50 9.61 2.62 12.86
N ALA A 51 8.99 2.81 14.03
CA ALA A 51 7.86 3.71 14.21
C ALA A 51 8.23 5.14 13.84
N GLN A 52 9.40 5.62 14.29
CA GLN A 52 9.91 6.94 13.94
C GLN A 52 10.11 7.09 12.43
N PHE A 53 10.71 6.10 11.77
CA PHE A 53 10.89 6.11 10.31
C PHE A 53 9.54 6.19 9.58
N TYR A 54 8.58 5.31 9.91
CA TYR A 54 7.28 5.32 9.24
C TYR A 54 6.49 6.60 9.50
N ASN A 55 6.54 7.16 10.72
CA ASN A 55 5.91 8.43 11.03
C ASN A 55 6.49 9.59 10.19
N GLN A 56 7.81 9.62 9.98
CA GLN A 56 8.46 10.60 9.11
C GLN A 56 8.04 10.44 7.64
N GLU A 57 7.92 9.20 7.14
CA GLU A 57 7.48 8.96 5.77
C GLU A 57 5.99 9.33 5.56
N ILE A 58 5.13 9.08 6.56
CA ILE A 58 3.72 9.52 6.53
C ILE A 58 3.65 11.04 6.46
N GLU A 59 4.39 11.76 7.33
CA GLU A 59 4.44 13.22 7.31
C GLU A 59 4.94 13.77 5.97
N ARG A 60 5.94 13.12 5.35
CA ARG A 60 6.43 13.48 4.01
C ARG A 60 5.33 13.32 2.96
N ILE A 61 4.62 12.19 2.95
CA ILE A 61 3.52 11.93 2.01
C ILE A 61 2.40 12.95 2.15
N ASP A 62 2.01 13.29 3.39
CA ASP A 62 0.95 14.27 3.68
C ASP A 62 1.35 15.68 3.22
N ASN A 63 2.63 16.00 3.29
CA ASN A 63 3.19 17.26 2.78
C ASN A 63 3.52 17.23 1.27
N GLY A 64 3.20 16.15 0.56
CA GLY A 64 3.47 16.01 -0.87
C GLY A 64 4.95 15.87 -1.22
N ILE A 65 5.79 15.48 -0.26
CA ILE A 65 7.23 15.26 -0.42
C ILE A 65 7.44 13.80 -0.81
N TYR A 66 7.75 13.59 -2.09
CA TYR A 66 7.89 12.27 -2.72
C TYR A 66 9.34 11.94 -3.08
N GLU A 67 10.33 12.51 -2.36
CA GLU A 67 11.76 12.32 -2.69
C GLU A 67 12.20 10.84 -2.64
N ASN A 68 11.54 10.02 -1.82
CA ASN A 68 11.74 8.56 -1.75
C ASN A 68 10.76 7.76 -2.63
N VAL A 69 9.89 8.42 -3.38
CA VAL A 69 8.86 7.79 -4.21
C VAL A 69 9.16 8.09 -5.68
N HIS A 70 9.46 7.05 -6.45
CA HIS A 70 9.63 7.19 -7.89
C HIS A 70 8.28 7.02 -8.59
N GLU A 71 7.81 8.09 -9.24
CA GLU A 71 6.73 7.99 -10.20
C GLU A 71 7.20 7.12 -11.38
N ILE A 72 6.44 6.08 -11.69
CA ILE A 72 6.70 5.18 -12.80
C ILE A 72 5.45 5.09 -13.66
N SER A 73 5.62 5.25 -14.97
CA SER A 73 4.53 5.05 -15.92
C SER A 73 4.15 3.57 -16.02
N LEU A 74 2.92 3.27 -16.44
CA LEU A 74 2.49 1.88 -16.66
C LEU A 74 3.41 1.15 -17.64
N SER A 75 3.84 1.84 -18.71
CA SER A 75 4.79 1.31 -19.69
C SER A 75 6.16 0.97 -19.11
N GLU A 76 6.67 1.78 -18.18
CA GLU A 76 7.94 1.50 -17.51
C GLU A 76 7.80 0.33 -16.53
N LEU A 77 6.66 0.20 -15.86
CA LEU A 77 6.37 -0.94 -14.99
C LEU A 77 6.33 -2.24 -15.81
N GLU A 78 5.61 -2.24 -16.94
CA GLU A 78 5.55 -3.38 -17.87
C GLU A 78 6.93 -3.78 -18.40
N ALA A 79 7.77 -2.80 -18.73
CA ALA A 79 9.13 -3.04 -19.19
C ALA A 79 10.01 -3.69 -18.10
N ARG A 80 9.88 -3.24 -16.84
CA ARG A 80 10.60 -3.83 -15.70
C ARG A 80 10.16 -5.26 -15.42
N VAL A 81 8.85 -5.52 -15.43
CA VAL A 81 8.29 -6.87 -15.25
C VAL A 81 8.79 -7.79 -16.36
N SER A 82 8.69 -7.37 -17.63
CA SER A 82 9.17 -8.15 -18.78
C SER A 82 10.68 -8.45 -18.71
N LYS A 83 11.47 -7.54 -18.13
CA LYS A 83 12.90 -7.75 -17.92
C LYS A 83 13.16 -8.80 -16.84
N LEU A 84 12.47 -8.69 -15.70
CA LEU A 84 12.58 -9.66 -14.60
C LEU A 84 12.16 -11.07 -15.03
N GLU A 85 11.07 -11.20 -15.79
CA GLU A 85 10.64 -12.51 -16.33
C GLU A 85 11.70 -13.15 -17.24
N LYS A 86 12.39 -12.33 -18.05
CA LYS A 86 13.51 -12.80 -18.88
C LYS A 86 14.71 -13.20 -18.05
N GLU A 87 15.03 -12.46 -16.99
CA GLU A 87 16.14 -12.77 -16.09
C GLU A 87 15.90 -14.09 -15.34
N ILE A 88 14.69 -14.29 -14.80
CA ILE A 88 14.26 -15.56 -14.18
C ILE A 88 14.31 -16.71 -15.20
N LYS A 89 13.83 -16.49 -16.43
CA LYS A 89 13.84 -17.51 -17.49
C LYS A 89 15.26 -17.87 -17.94
N ASN A 90 16.20 -16.94 -17.85
CA ASN A 90 17.59 -17.10 -18.30
C ASN A 90 18.54 -17.55 -17.18
N GLY A 91 18.01 -17.93 -16.01
CA GLY A 91 18.79 -18.59 -14.96
C GLY A 91 19.50 -17.66 -13.98
N LEU A 92 18.88 -16.53 -13.66
CA LEU A 92 18.87 -16.08 -12.26
C LEU A 92 17.80 -16.84 -11.49
#